data_AF-A0A2T5JT09-F1
#
_entry.id   AF-A0A2T5JT09-F1
#
_cell.length_a   1.000
_cell.length_b   1.000
_cell.length_c   1.000
_cell.angle_alpha   90.00
_cell.angle_beta   90.00
_cell.angle_gamma   90.00
#
_symmetry.space_group_name_H-M   'P 1'
#
loop_
_entity.id
_entity.type
_entity.pdbx_description
1 polymer ?
#
loop_
_entity_poly.entity_id
_entity_poly.type
_entity_poly.pdbx_seq_one_letter_code
_entity_poly.pdbx_strand_id
1 'polypeptide(L)'
;MARAGDGKTRSDKRRADRRLSKRVTEEEFLRFEARARAAGYESANAYLSAFVRSDGQDHWIDRKDAARILVALAKIGTNVNQIAHRFNAGRAWALALEDRRIIDDAIKVCEQVMRAIRSHLT
;
A
#
# COMPACT_ATOMS: atom_id res chain seq x y z
N MET A 1 31.82 -19.26 -28.72
CA MET A 1 32.06 -17.80 -28.53
C MET A 1 31.44 -17.07 -29.71
N ALA A 2 30.30 -16.38 -29.55
CA ALA A 2 29.69 -15.58 -30.62
C ALA A 2 30.30 -14.17 -30.61
N ARG A 3 30.85 -13.72 -31.74
CA ARG A 3 31.46 -12.40 -31.92
C ARG A 3 30.40 -11.29 -31.98
N ALA A 4 30.76 -10.08 -31.56
CA ALA A 4 29.88 -8.92 -31.60
C ALA A 4 29.59 -8.52 -33.06
N GLY A 5 28.31 -8.43 -33.44
CA GLY A 5 27.86 -8.07 -34.80
C GLY A 5 26.63 -8.81 -35.32
N ASP A 6 26.21 -9.89 -34.64
CA ASP A 6 25.30 -10.88 -35.24
C ASP A 6 23.79 -10.53 -35.22
N GLY A 7 23.41 -9.28 -34.90
CA GLY A 7 22.02 -8.77 -34.97
C GLY A 7 20.96 -9.49 -34.09
N LYS A 8 21.31 -10.60 -33.42
CA LYS A 8 20.39 -11.41 -32.63
C LYS A 8 20.14 -10.78 -31.27
N THR A 9 18.87 -10.58 -30.93
CA THR A 9 18.41 -10.19 -29.60
C THR A 9 18.97 -11.17 -28.57
N ARG A 10 19.92 -10.71 -27.74
CA ARG A 10 20.51 -11.54 -26.69
C ARG A 10 19.43 -11.86 -25.66
N SER A 11 19.30 -13.14 -25.27
CA SER A 11 18.37 -13.54 -24.20
C SER A 11 18.61 -12.70 -22.95
N ASP A 12 17.57 -12.37 -22.18
CA ASP A 12 17.69 -11.49 -21.00
C ASP A 12 18.74 -11.99 -19.98
N LYS A 13 18.97 -13.30 -19.87
CA LYS A 13 20.06 -13.88 -19.07
C LYS A 13 21.47 -13.37 -19.45
N ARG A 14 21.71 -13.04 -20.72
CA ARG A 14 22.98 -12.47 -21.22
C ARG A 14 23.03 -10.94 -21.13
N ARG A 15 21.92 -10.30 -20.75
CA ARG A 15 21.83 -8.85 -20.47
C ARG A 15 22.00 -8.55 -18.98
N ALA A 16 21.72 -9.51 -18.10
CA ALA A 16 22.03 -9.44 -16.67
C ALA A 16 23.52 -9.70 -16.40
N ASP A 17 24.37 -8.75 -16.78
CA ASP A 17 25.84 -8.83 -16.67
C ASP A 17 26.40 -8.28 -15.34
N ARG A 18 25.58 -7.53 -14.58
CA ARG A 18 25.95 -6.98 -13.27
C ARG A 18 25.63 -7.96 -12.15
N ARG A 19 26.62 -8.22 -11.29
CA ARG A 19 26.46 -9.00 -10.07
C ARG A 19 26.43 -8.09 -8.85
N LEU A 20 25.32 -8.12 -8.10
CA LEU A 20 25.22 -7.51 -6.77
C LEU A 20 25.45 -8.62 -5.74
N SER A 21 26.41 -8.44 -4.84
CA SER A 21 26.68 -9.39 -3.76
C SER A 21 26.98 -8.66 -2.46
N LYS A 22 26.33 -9.07 -1.37
CA LYS A 22 26.57 -8.59 -0.01
C LYS A 22 26.93 -9.80 0.86
N ARG A 23 27.97 -9.69 1.68
CA ARG A 23 28.22 -10.67 2.75
C ARG A 23 27.24 -10.39 3.88
N VAL A 24 26.56 -11.43 4.33
CA VAL A 24 25.59 -11.37 5.42
C VAL A 24 25.95 -12.41 6.47
N THR A 25 25.60 -12.14 7.72
CA THR A 25 25.67 -13.14 8.78
C THR A 25 24.52 -14.14 8.64
N GLU A 26 24.63 -15.29 9.32
CA GLU A 26 23.55 -16.28 9.37
C GLU A 26 22.25 -15.67 9.92
N GLU A 27 22.36 -14.85 10.96
CA GLU A 27 21.21 -14.18 11.57
C GLU A 27 20.54 -13.19 10.60
N GLU A 28 21.33 -12.42 9.85
CA GLU A 28 20.81 -11.53 8.80
C GLU A 28 20.11 -12.32 7.70
N PHE A 29 20.66 -13.47 7.32
CA PHE A 29 20.08 -14.34 6.31
C PHE A 29 18.74 -14.92 6.76
N LEU A 30 18.68 -15.47 7.98
CA LEU A 30 17.45 -16.01 8.57
C LEU A 30 16.35 -14.94 8.70
N ARG A 31 16.71 -13.71 9.11
CA ARG A 31 15.77 -12.59 9.14
C ARG A 31 15.23 -12.26 7.75
N PHE A 32 16.09 -12.30 6.74
CA PHE A 32 15.69 -12.05 5.36
C PHE A 32 14.77 -13.14 4.80
N GLU A 33 15.03 -14.41 5.11
CA GLU A 33 14.14 -15.53 4.77
C GLU A 33 12.78 -15.44 5.46
N ALA A 34 12.75 -15.05 6.74
CA ALA A 34 11.50 -14.84 7.47
C ALA A 34 10.69 -13.72 6.80
N ARG A 35 11.34 -12.63 6.38
CA ARG A 35 10.70 -11.53 5.65
C ARG A 35 10.16 -11.98 4.30
N ALA A 36 10.91 -12.80 3.56
CA ALA A 36 10.46 -13.37 2.30
C ALA A 36 9.19 -14.21 2.47
N ARG A 37 9.16 -15.10 3.47
CA ARG A 37 7.99 -15.91 3.80
C ARG A 37 6.79 -15.08 4.21
N ALA A 38 6.99 -14.07 5.07
CA ALA A 38 5.93 -13.16 5.49
C ALA A 38 5.33 -12.37 4.31
N ALA A 39 6.15 -12.07 3.30
CA ALA A 39 5.72 -11.43 2.06
C ALA A 39 5.13 -12.39 1.01
N GLY A 40 5.00 -13.69 1.33
CA GLY A 40 4.39 -14.69 0.44
C GLY A 40 5.31 -15.26 -0.63
N TYR A 41 6.63 -15.09 -0.52
CA TYR A 41 7.60 -15.63 -1.46
C TYR A 41 8.09 -17.01 -1.02
N GLU A 42 8.26 -17.91 -1.99
CA GLU A 42 8.73 -19.28 -1.77
C GLU A 42 10.22 -19.36 -1.41
N SER A 43 11.01 -18.31 -1.69
CA SER A 43 12.43 -18.26 -1.36
C SER A 43 12.96 -16.82 -1.17
N ALA A 44 14.04 -16.69 -0.40
CA ALA A 44 14.78 -15.43 -0.27
C ALA A 44 15.29 -14.91 -1.62
N ASN A 45 15.64 -15.78 -2.58
CA ASN A 45 16.12 -15.35 -3.90
C ASN A 45 14.97 -14.77 -4.75
N ALA A 46 13.78 -15.38 -4.73
CA ALA A 46 12.61 -14.82 -5.38
C ALA A 46 12.26 -13.44 -4.78
N TYR A 47 12.35 -13.33 -3.45
CA TYR A 47 12.13 -12.07 -2.75
C TYR A 47 13.20 -11.01 -3.06
N LEU A 48 14.48 -11.37 -3.09
CA LEU A 48 15.57 -10.47 -3.49
C LEU A 48 15.42 -10.01 -4.94
N SER A 49 15.04 -10.92 -5.84
CA SER A 49 14.80 -10.60 -7.25
C SER A 49 13.69 -9.56 -7.38
N ALA A 50 12.61 -9.71 -6.60
CA ALA A 50 11.53 -8.73 -6.59
C ALA A 50 11.96 -7.39 -5.97
N PHE A 51 12.69 -7.45 -4.85
CA PHE A 51 13.24 -6.26 -4.20
C PHE A 51 14.14 -5.44 -5.13
N VAL A 52 15.05 -6.07 -5.87
CA VAL A 52 15.95 -5.39 -6.83
C VAL A 52 15.19 -4.82 -8.03
N ARG A 53 14.14 -5.49 -8.49
CA ARG A 53 13.32 -5.03 -9.62
C ARG A 53 12.39 -3.87 -9.28
N SER A 54 12.24 -3.57 -7.99
CA SER A 54 11.23 -2.60 -7.54
C SER A 54 9.79 -2.99 -7.92
N ASP A 55 9.56 -4.23 -8.37
CA ASP A 55 8.22 -4.82 -8.52
C ASP A 55 7.65 -5.25 -7.15
N GLY A 56 8.51 -5.30 -6.12
CA GLY A 56 8.16 -5.36 -4.70
C GLY A 56 8.20 -4.02 -3.97
N GLN A 57 8.04 -2.88 -4.67
CA GLN A 57 8.15 -1.55 -4.06
C GLN A 57 7.11 -1.31 -2.94
N ASP A 58 7.61 -1.25 -1.71
CA ASP A 58 7.68 -0.03 -0.88
C ASP A 58 6.41 0.84 -0.76
N HIS A 59 5.26 0.20 -0.56
CA HIS A 59 4.18 0.81 0.20
C HIS A 59 3.77 -0.13 1.33
N TRP A 60 4.54 -0.14 2.41
CA TRP A 60 4.10 -0.72 3.69
C TRP A 60 3.02 0.19 4.30
N ILE A 61 1.85 0.20 3.69
CA ILE A 61 0.63 0.29 4.49
C ILE A 61 0.44 -1.15 4.96
N ASP A 62 0.74 -1.44 6.24
CA ASP A 62 0.44 -2.73 6.86
C ASP A 62 -1.02 -3.10 6.49
N ARG A 63 -1.30 -4.36 6.16
CA ARG A 63 -2.67 -4.84 5.88
C ARG A 63 -3.66 -4.38 6.96
N LYS A 64 -3.20 -4.29 8.21
CA LYS A 64 -3.95 -3.73 9.34
C LYS A 64 -4.27 -2.24 9.19
N ASP A 65 -3.32 -1.47 8.68
CA ASP A 65 -3.50 -0.04 8.44
C ASP A 65 -4.34 0.24 7.18
N ALA A 66 -4.20 -0.58 6.14
CA ALA A 66 -5.09 -0.55 4.98
C ALA A 66 -6.54 -0.85 5.40
N ALA A 67 -6.73 -1.86 6.25
CA ALA A 67 -8.04 -2.18 6.81
C ALA A 67 -8.61 -1.03 7.65
N ARG A 68 -7.78 -0.36 8.48
CA ARG A 68 -8.22 0.81 9.27
C ARG A 68 -8.64 1.98 8.38
N ILE A 69 -7.86 2.28 7.34
CA ILE A 69 -8.18 3.33 6.36
C ILE A 69 -9.49 3.00 5.65
N LEU A 70 -9.67 1.77 5.17
CA LEU A 70 -10.91 1.33 4.51
C LEU A 70 -12.13 1.43 5.42
N VAL A 71 -12.02 1.03 6.69
CA VAL A 71 -13.13 1.17 7.66
C VAL A 71 -13.50 2.63 7.90
N ALA A 72 -12.51 3.51 8.00
CA ALA A 72 -12.76 4.93 8.18
C ALA A 72 -13.42 5.57 6.94
N LEU A 73 -12.98 5.20 5.73
CA LEU A 73 -13.62 5.61 4.48
C LEU A 73 -15.08 5.13 4.38
N ALA A 74 -15.36 3.89 4.79
CA ALA A 74 -16.73 3.35 4.81
C ALA A 74 -17.67 4.14 5.74
N LYS A 75 -17.16 4.60 6.89
CA LYS A 75 -17.91 5.47 7.82
C LYS A 75 -18.21 6.84 7.21
N ILE A 76 -17.23 7.44 6.53
CA ILE A 76 -17.44 8.71 5.81
C ILE A 76 -18.54 8.54 4.75
N GLY A 77 -18.46 7.50 3.92
CA GLY A 77 -19.46 7.22 2.89
C GLY A 77 -20.87 7.03 3.47
N THR A 78 -20.98 6.37 4.62
CA THR A 78 -22.26 6.19 5.33
C THR A 78 -22.84 7.53 5.78
N ASN A 79 -22.03 8.41 6.38
CA ASN A 79 -22.48 9.74 6.82
C ASN A 79 -22.91 10.63 5.64
N VAL A 80 -22.14 10.60 4.54
CA VAL A 80 -22.50 11.33 3.30
C VAL A 80 -23.83 10.82 2.75
N ASN A 81 -24.05 9.51 2.73
CA ASN A 81 -25.31 8.93 2.23
C ASN A 81 -26.52 9.31 3.11
N GLN A 82 -26.34 9.40 4.43
CA GLN A 82 -27.39 9.88 5.34
C GLN A 82 -27.76 11.34 5.08
N ILE A 83 -26.76 12.21 4.89
CA ILE A 83 -26.98 13.61 4.52
C ILE A 83 -27.72 13.70 3.18
N ALA A 84 -27.28 12.95 2.17
CA ALA A 84 -27.92 12.92 0.85
C ALA A 84 -29.37 12.46 0.91
N HIS A 85 -29.68 11.39 1.65
CA HIS A 85 -31.06 10.93 1.84
C HIS A 85 -31.94 11.99 2.54
N ARG A 86 -31.41 12.69 3.54
CA ARG A 86 -32.16 13.75 4.26
C ARG A 86 -32.39 14.97 3.37
N PHE A 87 -31.41 15.36 2.56
CA PHE A 87 -31.53 16.43 1.58
C PHE A 87 -32.55 16.08 0.48
N ASN A 88 -32.43 14.89 -0.10
CA ASN A 88 -33.34 14.39 -1.15
C ASN A 88 -34.78 14.22 -0.65
N ALA A 89 -34.99 13.99 0.65
CA ALA A 89 -36.32 13.94 1.27
C ALA A 89 -36.93 15.34 1.52
N GLY A 90 -36.35 16.42 0.97
CA GLY A 90 -36.87 17.77 1.09
C GLY A 90 -36.64 18.44 2.45
N ARG A 91 -35.80 17.86 3.34
CA ARG A 91 -35.50 18.40 4.68
C ARG A 91 -34.35 19.43 4.67
N ALA A 92 -34.04 20.00 3.51
CA ALA A 92 -32.82 20.77 3.26
C ALA A 92 -32.81 22.20 3.82
N TRP A 93 -33.89 22.71 4.42
CA TRP A 93 -34.03 24.15 4.66
C TRP A 93 -33.58 24.63 6.04
N ALA A 94 -33.26 23.73 6.96
CA ALA A 94 -32.51 24.05 8.17
C ALA A 94 -31.71 22.81 8.55
N LEU A 95 -30.38 22.91 8.58
CA LEU A 95 -29.54 21.86 9.17
C LEU A 95 -30.01 21.65 10.61
N ALA A 96 -30.77 20.57 10.84
CA ALA A 96 -31.22 20.24 12.17
C ALA A 96 -30.00 19.93 13.04
N LEU A 97 -30.12 20.04 14.36
CA LEU A 97 -29.04 19.71 15.29
C LEU A 97 -28.43 18.32 15.03
N GLU A 98 -29.27 17.38 14.57
CA GLU A 98 -28.88 16.04 14.15
C GLU A 98 -27.98 16.03 12.89
N ASP A 99 -28.26 16.88 11.91
CA ASP A 99 -27.46 16.97 10.67
C ASP A 99 -26.08 17.55 10.97
N ARG A 100 -26.02 18.53 11.89
CA ARG A 100 -24.76 19.08 12.39
C ARG A 100 -23.91 18.01 13.08
N ARG A 101 -24.54 17.14 13.87
CA ARG A 101 -23.84 16.02 14.51
C ARG A 101 -23.27 15.03 13.50
N ILE A 102 -24.01 14.69 12.44
CA ILE A 102 -23.54 13.80 11.37
C ILE A 102 -22.35 14.43 10.62
N ILE A 103 -22.40 15.74 10.37
CA ILE A 103 -21.29 16.49 9.77
C ILE A 103 -20.06 16.50 10.68
N ASP A 104 -20.22 16.81 11.96
CA ASP A 104 -19.12 16.82 12.94
C ASP A 104 -18.47 15.44 13.07
N ASP A 105 -19.26 14.37 13.06
CA ASP A 105 -18.75 13.00 13.08
C ASP A 105 -17.99 12.65 11.79
N ALA A 106 -18.45 13.11 10.63
CA ALA A 106 -17.72 12.94 9.37
C ALA A 106 -16.37 13.67 9.39
N ILE A 107 -16.32 14.90 9.91
CA ILE A 107 -15.08 15.69 10.07
C ILE A 107 -14.09 14.94 10.96
N LYS A 108 -14.52 14.43 12.11
CA LYS A 108 -13.65 13.64 13.01
C LYS A 108 -13.07 12.40 12.34
N VAL A 109 -13.85 11.69 11.53
CA VAL A 109 -13.35 10.51 10.80
C VAL A 109 -12.33 10.93 9.75
N CYS A 110 -12.57 12.02 9.00
CA CYS A 110 -11.59 12.57 8.05
C CYS A 110 -10.26 12.93 8.75
N GLU A 111 -10.30 13.54 9.92
CA GLU A 111 -9.10 13.85 10.72
C GLU A 111 -8.34 12.60 11.18
N GLN A 112 -9.05 11.53 11.53
CA GLN A 112 -8.45 10.25 11.90
C GLN A 112 -7.73 9.61 10.71
N VAL A 113 -8.35 9.64 9.52
CA VAL A 113 -7.71 9.16 8.28
C VAL A 113 -6.47 9.98 7.95
N MET A 114 -6.55 11.32 8.01
CA MET A 114 -5.40 12.19 7.74
C MET A 114 -4.25 11.93 8.71
N ARG A 115 -4.53 11.71 10.00
CA ARG A 115 -3.51 11.34 10.99
C ARG A 115 -2.86 10.00 10.68
N ALA A 116 -3.66 8.97 10.35
CA ALA A 116 -3.14 7.66 10.01
C ALA A 116 -2.30 7.67 8.73
N ILE A 117 -2.72 8.42 7.70
CA ILE A 117 -1.93 8.57 6.47
C ILE A 117 -0.62 9.31 6.77
N ARG A 118 -0.66 10.40 7.54
CA ARG A 118 0.53 11.18 7.87
C ARG A 118 1.56 10.36 8.65
N SER A 119 1.15 9.52 9.60
CA SER A 119 2.06 8.66 10.36
C SER A 119 2.78 7.60 9.52
N HIS A 120 2.31 7.34 8.29
CA HIS A 120 2.95 6.41 7.36
C HIS A 120 3.79 7.10 6.28
N LEU A 121 3.73 8.44 6.20
CA LEU A 121 4.50 9.25 5.23
C LEU A 121 5.70 9.96 5.87
N THR A 122 5.82 9.97 7.20
CA THR A 122 6.90 10.58 7.99
C THR A 122 7.56 9.54 8.87
#